data_AF-A0A4R6TBB5-F1
#
_entry.id   AF-A0A4R6TBB5-F1
#
_cell.length_a   1.000
_cell.length_b   1.000
_cell.length_c   1.000
_cell.angle_alpha   90.00
_cell.angle_beta   90.00
_cell.angle_gamma   90.00
#
_symmetry.space_group_name_H-M   'P 1'
#
loop_
_entity.id
_entity.type
_entity.pdbx_description
1 polymer ?
#
loop_
_entity_poly.entity_id
_entity_poly.type
_entity_poly.pdbx_seq_one_letter_code
_entity_poly.pdbx_strand_id
1 'polypeptide(L)'
;MTEIKTLIFSLSFILAPLLTNQPISKGKDSKGKEPKVTICHVPPGNPSNVHSITISKNAVEAHLAHGDFFGNCGGGTEQQY
;
A
#
# COMPACT_ATOMS: atom_id res chain seq x y z
N MET A 1 63.47 14.63 -1.21
CA MET A 1 62.41 15.50 -1.75
C MET A 1 61.18 14.61 -1.90
N THR A 2 60.62 14.06 -0.81
CA THR A 2 59.89 14.79 0.25
C THR A 2 59.03 15.85 -0.41
N GLU A 3 57.70 15.71 -0.37
CA GLU A 3 56.80 16.65 0.33
C GLU A 3 55.48 16.66 -0.48
N ILE A 4 54.23 16.73 0.01
CA ILE A 4 53.67 16.71 1.34
C ILE A 4 52.31 16.02 1.23
N LYS A 5 52.13 15.07 2.14
CA LYS A 5 50.89 14.45 2.57
C LYS A 5 50.05 15.52 3.31
N THR A 6 49.44 16.49 2.63
CA THR A 6 48.52 17.47 3.28
C THR A 6 47.54 18.10 2.31
N LEU A 7 46.39 17.46 2.12
CA LEU A 7 45.12 18.18 2.10
C LEU A 7 44.11 17.24 2.78
N ILE A 8 44.06 17.22 4.11
CA ILE A 8 42.98 17.92 4.83
C ILE A 8 41.72 18.12 3.97
N PHE A 9 41.10 17.02 3.52
CA PHE A 9 39.64 16.98 3.38
C PHE A 9 39.05 16.88 4.79
N SER A 10 39.28 17.97 5.51
CA SER A 10 38.82 18.27 6.84
C SER A 10 37.31 18.19 6.86
N LEU A 11 36.82 17.36 7.78
CA LEU A 11 35.67 17.64 8.63
C LEU A 11 34.38 18.00 7.89
N SER A 12 33.74 16.99 7.31
CA SER A 12 32.28 16.95 7.22
C SER A 12 31.78 15.52 7.36
N PHE A 13 32.25 14.82 8.40
CA PHE A 13 31.57 13.63 8.92
C PHE A 13 30.89 14.00 10.25
N ILE A 14 30.09 15.07 10.23
CA ILE A 14 29.01 15.19 11.21
C ILE A 14 27.84 14.41 10.62
N LEU A 15 27.91 13.08 10.67
CA LEU A 15 26.71 12.28 10.63
C LEU A 15 26.20 12.21 12.07
N ALA A 16 25.30 13.13 12.39
CA ALA A 16 24.59 13.20 13.66
C ALA A 16 24.09 11.79 14.05
N PRO A 17 24.09 11.45 15.36
CA PRO A 17 23.66 10.14 15.81
C PRO A 17 22.18 10.01 15.50
N LEU A 18 21.81 9.13 14.57
CA LEU A 18 20.43 8.74 14.35
C LEU A 18 20.01 7.76 15.45
N LEU A 19 20.08 8.18 16.72
CA LEU A 19 19.37 7.50 17.80
C LEU A 19 17.96 8.08 17.82
N THR A 20 17.17 7.70 16.82
CA THR A 20 15.72 7.87 16.90
C THR A 20 15.22 6.89 17.96
N ASN A 21 15.00 7.40 19.17
CA ASN A 21 14.10 6.77 20.13
C ASN A 21 12.68 6.87 19.55
N GLN A 22 12.38 6.04 18.56
CA GLN A 22 11.00 5.83 18.13
C GLN A 22 10.31 5.02 19.23
N PRO A 23 9.21 5.51 19.82
CA PRO A 23 8.34 4.64 20.58
C PRO A 23 7.84 3.55 19.61
N ILE A 24 8.27 2.31 19.83
CA ILE A 24 7.71 1.14 19.16
C ILE A 24 6.24 1.12 19.54
N SER A 25 5.41 1.62 18.63
CA SER A 25 3.97 1.55 18.70
C SER A 25 3.60 0.07 18.82
N LYS A 26 3.20 -0.31 20.03
CA LYS A 26 2.43 -1.53 20.28
C LYS A 26 1.18 -1.51 19.38
N GLY A 27 1.23 -2.21 18.26
CA GLY A 27 0.05 -2.72 17.55
C GLY A 27 -0.06 -4.20 17.89
N LYS A 28 -0.78 -4.60 18.93
CA LYS A 28 -2.23 -4.82 18.97
C LYS A 28 -2.67 -5.92 17.98
N ASP A 29 -2.68 -7.14 18.51
CA ASP A 29 -3.55 -8.27 18.19
C ASP A 29 -3.71 -8.62 16.69
N SER A 30 -2.80 -9.47 16.21
CA SER A 30 -2.84 -10.11 14.89
C SER A 30 -3.95 -11.16 14.79
N LYS A 31 -5.23 -10.74 14.69
CA LYS A 31 -6.15 -11.48 13.82
C LYS A 31 -5.92 -10.94 12.42
N GLY A 32 -5.13 -11.67 11.63
CA GLY A 32 -4.80 -11.35 10.24
C GLY A 32 -6.06 -11.04 9.45
N LYS A 33 -6.36 -9.75 9.27
CA LYS A 33 -7.40 -9.30 8.36
C LYS A 33 -6.77 -9.34 6.98
N GLU A 34 -7.06 -10.41 6.24
CA GLU A 34 -6.70 -10.49 4.82
C GLU A 34 -7.17 -9.21 4.11
N PRO A 35 -6.33 -8.62 3.26
CA PRO A 35 -6.70 -7.40 2.54
C PRO A 35 -7.94 -7.66 1.67
N LYS A 36 -8.91 -6.77 1.80
CA LYS A 36 -10.16 -6.79 1.02
C LYS A 36 -10.24 -5.59 0.11
N VAL A 37 -10.94 -5.76 -1.01
CA VAL A 37 -11.12 -4.73 -2.04
C VAL A 37 -12.59 -4.67 -2.38
N THR A 38 -13.11 -3.45 -2.58
CA THR A 38 -14.46 -3.25 -3.09
C THR A 38 -14.44 -3.19 -4.61
N ILE A 39 -15.36 -3.92 -5.21
CA ILE A 39 -15.59 -3.95 -6.66
C ILE A 39 -17.07 -3.74 -6.93
N CYS A 40 -17.37 -3.29 -8.14
CA CYS A 40 -18.71 -3.27 -8.68
C CYS A 40 -18.91 -4.55 -9.48
N HIS A 41 -19.82 -5.37 -8.98
CA HIS A 41 -20.10 -6.70 -9.50
C HIS A 41 -21.26 -6.67 -10.49
N VAL A 42 -21.06 -7.28 -11.65
CA VAL A 42 -22.05 -7.47 -12.71
C VAL A 42 -22.39 -8.97 -12.78
N PRO A 43 -23.53 -9.42 -12.21
CA PRO A 43 -23.85 -10.84 -12.18
C PRO A 43 -24.03 -11.44 -13.58
N PRO A 44 -23.46 -12.63 -13.85
CA PRO A 44 -23.71 -13.34 -15.10
C PRO A 44 -25.21 -13.69 -15.20
N GLY A 45 -25.81 -13.35 -16.33
CA GLY A 45 -27.24 -13.60 -16.61
C GLY A 45 -28.21 -12.52 -16.11
N ASN A 46 -27.78 -11.57 -15.25
CA ASN A 46 -28.59 -10.41 -14.88
C ASN A 46 -27.74 -9.14 -14.74
N PRO A 47 -27.29 -8.55 -15.87
CA PRO A 47 -26.44 -7.36 -15.86
C PRO A 47 -27.14 -6.12 -15.30
N SER A 48 -28.48 -6.11 -15.20
CA SER A 48 -29.24 -5.04 -14.57
C SER A 48 -29.14 -5.05 -13.03
N ASN A 49 -28.70 -6.16 -12.42
CA ASN A 49 -28.54 -6.29 -10.97
C ASN A 49 -27.10 -5.97 -10.51
N VAL A 50 -26.55 -4.87 -11.03
CA VAL A 50 -25.20 -4.43 -10.68
C VAL A 50 -25.17 -3.93 -9.24
N HIS A 51 -24.19 -4.36 -8.45
CA HIS A 51 -24.06 -3.94 -7.05
C HIS A 51 -22.62 -4.03 -6.54
N SER A 52 -22.31 -3.28 -5.48
CA SER A 52 -20.96 -3.26 -4.91
C SER A 52 -20.76 -4.37 -3.89
N ILE A 53 -19.63 -5.08 -3.99
CA ILE A 53 -19.25 -6.14 -3.04
C ILE A 53 -17.82 -5.92 -2.55
N THR A 54 -17.53 -6.39 -1.33
CA THR A 54 -16.18 -6.37 -0.77
C THR A 54 -15.65 -7.80 -0.69
N ILE A 55 -14.65 -8.09 -1.52
CA ILE A 55 -14.06 -9.43 -1.67
C ILE A 55 -12.62 -9.47 -1.17
N SER A 56 -12.08 -10.66 -0.94
CA SER A 56 -10.64 -10.83 -0.72
C SER A 56 -9.87 -10.42 -1.96
N LYS A 57 -8.66 -9.85 -1.77
CA LYS A 57 -7.74 -9.54 -2.87
C LYS A 57 -7.49 -10.75 -3.80
N ASN A 58 -7.52 -11.97 -3.26
CA ASN A 58 -7.30 -13.20 -4.03
C ASN A 58 -8.44 -13.51 -5.03
N ALA A 59 -9.63 -12.95 -4.82
CA ALA A 59 -10.78 -13.18 -5.68
C ALA A 59 -10.93 -12.11 -6.78
N VAL A 60 -10.16 -11.03 -6.72
CA VAL A 60 -10.29 -9.88 -7.62
C VAL A 60 -10.07 -10.29 -9.08
N GLU A 61 -9.02 -11.04 -9.38
CA GLU A 61 -8.70 -11.45 -10.74
C GLU A 61 -9.86 -12.22 -11.41
N ALA A 62 -10.48 -13.15 -10.68
CA ALA A 62 -11.62 -13.90 -11.17
C ALA A 62 -12.86 -13.02 -11.41
N HIS A 63 -13.12 -12.05 -10.54
CA HIS A 63 -14.23 -11.12 -10.69
C HIS A 63 -14.02 -10.19 -11.90
N LEU A 64 -12.80 -9.67 -12.10
CA LEU A 64 -12.45 -8.86 -13.27
C LEU A 64 -12.59 -9.66 -14.58
N ALA A 65 -12.21 -10.95 -14.57
CA ALA A 65 -12.38 -11.84 -15.73
C ALA A 65 -13.87 -12.08 -16.10
N HIS A 66 -14.80 -11.88 -15.17
CA HIS A 66 -16.24 -11.99 -15.39
C HIS A 66 -16.91 -10.66 -15.80
N GLY A 67 -16.16 -9.56 -15.86
CA GLY A 67 -16.68 -8.24 -16.25
C GLY A 67 -16.94 -7.27 -15.09
N ASP A 68 -16.47 -7.60 -13.88
CA ASP A 68 -16.52 -6.68 -12.75
C ASP A 68 -15.45 -5.59 -12.87
N PHE A 69 -15.61 -4.50 -12.12
CA PHE A 69 -14.69 -3.37 -12.13
C PHE A 69 -14.38 -2.86 -10.73
N PHE A 70 -13.21 -2.25 -10.56
CA PHE A 70 -12.78 -1.73 -9.26
C PHE A 70 -13.66 -0.57 -8.79
N GLY A 71 -13.88 -0.51 -7.47
CA GLY A 71 -14.64 0.56 -6.82
C GLY A 71 -16.12 0.24 -6.68
N ASN A 72 -16.91 1.23 -6.27
CA ASN A 72 -18.37 1.09 -6.16
C ASN A 72 -19.07 1.37 -7.51
N CYS A 73 -20.31 0.91 -7.64
CA CYS A 73 -21.09 1.05 -8.87
C CYS A 73 -21.61 2.47 -9.14
N GLY A 74 -21.47 3.38 -8.17
CA GLY A 74 -22.08 4.71 -8.18
C GLY A 74 -21.12 5.87 -8.49
N GLY A 75 -19.86 5.59 -8.83
CA GLY A 75 -18.91 6.63 -9.20
C GLY A 75 -18.68 7.66 -8.10
N GLY A 76 -18.22 7.22 -6.92
CA GLY A 76 -17.75 8.11 -5.86
C GLY A 76 -16.40 7.63 -5.35
N THR A 77 -15.35 8.36 -5.69
CA THR A 77 -13.97 8.18 -5.27
C THR A 77 -13.86 8.09 -3.74
N GLU A 78 -13.86 6.89 -3.19
CA GLU A 78 -13.24 6.65 -1.88
C GLU A 78 -12.89 5.18 -1.74
N GLN A 79 -11.64 4.82 -2.09
CA GLN A 79 -10.90 3.76 -1.41
C GLN A 79 -9.43 3.76 -1.85
N GLN A 80 -8.69 4.60 -1.10
CA GLN A 80 -7.36 4.32 -0.54
C GLN A 80 -6.27 3.88 -1.52
N TYR A 81 -5.57 4.88 -2.06
CA TYR A 81 -4.12 4.80 -2.21
C TYR A 81 -3.47 5.13 -0.86
#